data_AF-A0A3C0FYF1-F1
#
_entry.id   AF-A0A3C0FYF1-F1
#
_cell.length_a   1.000
_cell.length_b   1.000
_cell.length_c   1.000
_cell.angle_alpha   90.00
_cell.angle_beta   90.00
_cell.angle_gamma   90.00
#
_symmetry.space_group_name_H-M   'P 1'
#
loop_
_entity.id
_entity.type
_entity.pdbx_description
1 polymer ?
#
loop_
_entity_poly.entity_id
_entity_poly.type
_entity_poly.pdbx_seq_one_letter_code
_entity_poly.pdbx_strand_id
1 'polypeptide(L)'
;QKVIDFKTKHQKSLTTDLIKKLDGLVTTMNTFFKPVDVQALLNTSKLVKGTLLGDKVQSFINAKADNDNPSYIVNETALLLLDIREGLLTEKRSLARLQLLDISLKLEELLFQNAPNWEPETVSGQLEKICALTTASVGAGYLELWEWEQISGTLSKFGESKLTLAELTQVLETARSAVEWSAATVKANYQEVVNTYTAFEPKSYAFIDDRIRGSVALHLGQSVGQLGDFISKESALTNKVMDITNQSTFRGLNPGYAFGELVVVDGSSEDIEVSADKIYIFQRSPSDLKPVAGIATVAEGNMVSHVQLLARNLGIPNAALSDQNLQSLKKYDGDRVFYAVSNKGNVILKPETQMTDQERGLFLKKERNTDKIEVPVEKIQLGTTDVLNMRDVDASDSGALCGPKAANLGQLKKMFPEQVVEGLVIPFGIFKD
;
A
#
# COMPACT_ATOMS: atom_id res chain seq x y z
N GLN A 1 -21.80 -14.90 19.53
CA GLN A 1 -21.74 -16.36 19.76
C GLN A 1 -20.50 -16.82 20.55
N LYS A 2 -19.27 -16.64 20.06
CA LYS A 2 -18.03 -17.15 20.70
C LYS A 2 -17.89 -16.85 22.21
N VAL A 3 -18.20 -15.63 22.65
CA VAL A 3 -18.13 -15.25 24.08
C VAL A 3 -19.17 -15.98 24.93
N ILE A 4 -20.38 -16.19 24.38
CA ILE A 4 -21.46 -16.94 25.01
C ILE A 4 -21.06 -18.42 25.14
N ASP A 5 -20.49 -18.99 24.08
CA ASP A 5 -20.02 -20.39 24.08
C ASP A 5 -18.89 -20.60 25.08
N PHE A 6 -17.92 -19.67 25.13
CA PHE A 6 -16.83 -19.69 26.11
C PHE A 6 -17.36 -19.62 27.55
N LYS A 7 -18.27 -18.68 27.83
CA LYS A 7 -18.90 -18.53 29.13
C LYS A 7 -19.61 -19.83 29.55
N THR A 8 -20.36 -20.44 28.63
CA THR A 8 -21.11 -21.67 28.88
C THR A 8 -20.17 -22.86 29.13
N LYS A 9 -19.12 -23.01 28.31
CA LYS A 9 -18.13 -24.08 28.42
C LYS A 9 -17.32 -24.03 29.73
N HIS A 10 -17.00 -22.82 30.20
CA HIS A 10 -16.13 -22.61 31.37
C HIS A 10 -16.88 -22.16 32.62
N GLN A 11 -18.21 -22.24 32.63
CA GLN A 11 -19.06 -21.68 33.68
C GLN A 11 -18.69 -22.16 35.09
N LYS A 12 -18.25 -23.42 35.23
CA LYS A 12 -17.87 -24.03 36.52
C LYS A 12 -16.50 -23.57 37.04
N SER A 13 -15.62 -23.07 36.17
CA SER A 13 -14.27 -22.62 36.51
C SER A 13 -14.15 -21.09 36.61
N LEU A 14 -15.20 -20.35 36.25
CA LEU A 14 -15.21 -18.89 36.29
C LEU A 14 -15.66 -18.38 37.65
N THR A 15 -14.97 -17.37 38.17
CA THR A 15 -15.39 -16.69 39.40
C THR A 15 -16.64 -15.86 39.15
N THR A 16 -17.38 -15.54 40.22
CA THR A 16 -18.58 -14.69 40.13
C THR A 16 -18.28 -13.31 39.54
N ASP A 17 -17.10 -12.74 39.81
CA ASP A 17 -16.66 -11.47 39.23
C ASP A 17 -16.43 -11.58 37.70
N LEU A 18 -15.76 -12.63 37.25
CA LEU A 18 -15.55 -12.90 35.82
C LEU A 18 -16.86 -13.14 35.08
N ILE A 19 -17.82 -13.84 35.70
CA ILE A 19 -19.16 -14.05 35.13
C ILE A 19 -19.87 -12.70 34.92
N LYS A 20 -19.84 -11.80 35.92
CA LYS A 20 -20.43 -10.45 35.80
C LYS A 20 -19.78 -9.64 34.68
N LYS A 21 -18.46 -9.68 34.54
CA LYS A 21 -17.74 -9.00 33.45
C LYS A 21 -18.11 -9.57 32.08
N LEU A 22 -18.22 -10.89 31.96
CA LEU A 22 -18.66 -11.54 30.72
C LEU A 22 -20.11 -11.21 30.39
N ASP A 23 -20.99 -11.09 31.39
CA ASP A 23 -22.38 -10.64 31.17
C ASP A 23 -22.45 -9.20 30.67
N GLY A 24 -21.69 -8.29 31.29
CA GLY A 24 -21.58 -6.91 30.80
C GLY A 24 -21.03 -6.85 29.37
N LEU A 25 -20.03 -7.68 29.04
CA LEU A 25 -19.49 -7.79 27.69
C LEU A 25 -20.55 -8.31 26.71
N VAL A 26 -21.33 -9.34 27.06
CA VAL A 26 -22.40 -9.87 26.20
C VAL A 26 -23.48 -8.82 25.96
N THR A 27 -23.91 -8.08 26.98
CA THR A 27 -24.87 -6.98 26.81
C THR A 27 -24.33 -5.88 25.88
N THR A 28 -23.06 -5.52 26.06
CA THR A 28 -22.38 -4.53 25.20
C THR A 28 -22.33 -5.03 23.77
N MET A 29 -21.87 -6.26 23.54
CA MET A 29 -21.82 -6.88 22.21
C MET A 29 -23.19 -6.94 21.55
N ASN A 30 -24.25 -7.34 22.27
CA ASN A 30 -25.61 -7.37 21.73
C ASN A 30 -26.11 -5.97 21.31
N THR A 31 -25.62 -4.92 21.96
CA THR A 31 -25.94 -3.54 21.58
C THR A 31 -25.16 -3.11 20.35
N PHE A 32 -23.85 -3.37 20.32
CA PHE A 32 -22.96 -2.99 19.22
C PHE A 32 -23.19 -3.77 17.92
N PHE A 33 -23.57 -5.05 18.02
CA PHE A 33 -23.87 -5.91 16.87
C PHE A 33 -25.36 -6.00 16.56
N LYS A 34 -26.16 -5.06 17.07
CA LYS A 34 -27.58 -4.98 16.73
C LYS A 34 -27.70 -4.66 15.22
N PRO A 35 -28.52 -5.41 14.46
CA PRO A 35 -28.75 -5.10 13.05
C PRO A 35 -29.21 -3.66 12.88
N VAL A 36 -28.69 -2.98 11.86
CA VAL A 36 -29.12 -1.62 11.50
C VAL A 36 -30.60 -1.63 11.16
N ASP A 37 -31.37 -0.79 11.86
CA ASP A 37 -32.78 -0.56 11.56
C ASP A 37 -32.89 0.37 10.34
N VAL A 38 -32.97 -0.22 9.16
CA VAL A 38 -33.09 0.51 7.88
C VAL A 38 -34.37 1.35 7.83
N GLN A 39 -35.44 0.96 8.52
CA GLN A 39 -36.67 1.75 8.59
C GLN A 39 -36.48 3.02 9.43
N ALA A 40 -35.57 3.01 10.41
CA ALA A 40 -35.22 4.20 11.16
C ALA A 40 -34.56 5.30 10.28
N LEU A 41 -34.03 4.95 9.10
CA LEU A 41 -33.55 5.95 8.13
C LEU A 41 -34.68 6.86 7.64
N LEU A 42 -35.93 6.40 7.57
CA LEU A 42 -37.10 7.23 7.22
C LEU A 42 -37.34 8.34 8.24
N ASN A 43 -37.05 8.07 9.52
CA ASN A 43 -37.16 9.08 10.56
C ASN A 43 -36.08 10.13 10.44
N THR A 44 -34.90 9.75 9.93
CA THR A 44 -33.73 10.60 9.73
C THR A 44 -33.83 11.39 8.41
N SER A 45 -34.58 10.92 7.42
CA SER A 45 -34.67 11.52 6.08
C SER A 45 -35.76 12.59 5.93
N LYS A 46 -36.37 13.08 7.02
CA LYS A 46 -37.53 13.98 6.98
C LYS A 46 -37.30 15.28 6.19
N LEU A 47 -36.11 15.89 6.29
CA LEU A 47 -35.83 17.17 5.60
C LEU A 47 -35.36 16.98 4.16
N VAL A 48 -34.89 15.79 3.81
CA VAL A 48 -34.48 15.44 2.44
C VAL A 48 -35.65 14.88 1.62
N LYS A 49 -36.82 14.67 2.22
CA LYS A 49 -38.03 14.23 1.52
C LYS A 49 -38.38 15.17 0.35
N GLY A 50 -38.65 14.61 -0.83
CA GLY A 50 -38.95 15.37 -2.05
C GLY A 50 -37.72 15.99 -2.71
N THR A 51 -36.52 15.63 -2.27
CA THR A 51 -35.26 15.89 -3.01
C THR A 51 -34.84 14.64 -3.76
N LEU A 52 -34.03 14.81 -4.80
CA LEU A 52 -33.51 13.69 -5.58
C LEU A 52 -32.78 12.63 -4.72
N LEU A 53 -31.97 13.07 -3.75
CA LEU A 53 -31.31 12.14 -2.82
C LEU A 53 -32.28 11.50 -1.82
N GLY A 54 -33.27 12.26 -1.32
CA GLY A 54 -34.29 11.69 -0.44
C GLY A 54 -35.14 10.63 -1.13
N ASP A 55 -35.45 10.81 -2.41
CA ASP A 55 -36.19 9.83 -3.20
C ASP A 55 -35.37 8.56 -3.43
N LYS A 56 -34.05 8.69 -3.64
CA LYS A 56 -33.11 7.55 -3.68
C LYS A 56 -33.05 6.80 -2.35
N VAL A 57 -32.96 7.51 -1.23
CA VAL A 57 -33.00 6.91 0.13
C VAL A 57 -34.31 6.15 0.34
N GLN A 58 -35.45 6.74 -0.01
CA GLN A 58 -36.76 6.08 0.11
C GLN A 58 -36.84 4.82 -0.76
N SER A 59 -36.33 4.89 -1.99
CA SER A 59 -36.32 3.77 -2.93
C SER A 59 -35.47 2.61 -2.40
N PHE A 60 -34.28 2.92 -1.86
CA PHE A 60 -33.41 1.94 -1.22
C PHE A 60 -34.10 1.24 -0.04
N ILE A 61 -34.74 2.00 0.86
CA ILE A 61 -35.42 1.44 2.03
C ILE A 61 -36.55 0.49 1.61
N ASN A 62 -37.33 0.86 0.60
CA ASN A 62 -38.40 0.02 0.09
C ASN A 62 -37.85 -1.26 -0.55
N ALA A 63 -36.85 -1.14 -1.43
CA ALA A 63 -36.32 -2.29 -2.15
C ALA A 63 -35.56 -3.26 -1.22
N LYS A 64 -34.89 -2.73 -0.19
CA LYS A 64 -34.24 -3.52 0.88
C LYS A 64 -35.24 -4.30 1.73
N ALA A 65 -36.47 -3.80 1.91
CA ALA A 65 -37.51 -4.51 2.65
C ALA A 65 -37.94 -5.81 1.93
N ASP A 66 -37.85 -5.81 0.60
CA ASP A 66 -38.23 -6.93 -0.26
C ASP A 66 -37.04 -7.85 -0.62
N ASN A 67 -35.79 -7.45 -0.31
CA ASN A 67 -34.59 -8.19 -0.68
C ASN A 67 -33.56 -8.25 0.48
N ASP A 68 -33.37 -9.45 1.00
CA ASP A 68 -32.43 -9.75 2.10
C ASP A 68 -31.13 -10.43 1.62
N ASN A 69 -30.89 -10.48 0.31
CA ASN A 69 -29.66 -11.04 -0.24
C ASN A 69 -28.45 -10.14 0.10
N PRO A 70 -27.40 -10.64 0.79
CA PRO A 70 -26.21 -9.86 1.12
C PRO A 70 -25.55 -9.16 -0.07
N SER A 71 -25.50 -9.77 -1.25
CA SER A 71 -24.90 -9.14 -2.43
C SER A 71 -25.68 -7.91 -2.89
N TYR A 72 -27.01 -8.01 -2.89
CA TYR A 72 -27.89 -6.90 -3.21
C TYR A 72 -27.74 -5.76 -2.20
N ILE A 73 -27.75 -6.10 -0.90
CA ILE A 73 -27.62 -5.12 0.18
C ILE A 73 -26.31 -4.35 0.04
N VAL A 74 -25.19 -5.05 -0.13
CA VAL A 74 -23.87 -4.40 -0.22
C VAL A 74 -23.78 -3.50 -1.45
N ASN A 75 -24.22 -3.97 -2.62
CA ASN A 75 -24.20 -3.17 -3.85
C ASN A 75 -25.05 -1.89 -3.73
N GLU A 76 -26.32 -2.03 -3.37
CA GLU A 76 -27.25 -0.88 -3.32
C GLU A 76 -26.87 0.12 -2.23
N THR A 77 -26.36 -0.38 -1.08
CA THR A 77 -25.89 0.49 -0.01
C THR A 77 -24.65 1.27 -0.46
N ALA A 78 -23.73 0.63 -1.18
CA ALA A 78 -22.53 1.29 -1.72
C ALA A 78 -22.88 2.37 -2.75
N LEU A 79 -23.82 2.09 -3.66
CA LEU A 79 -24.30 3.05 -4.65
C LEU A 79 -24.99 4.25 -4.00
N LEU A 80 -25.88 4.03 -3.04
CA LEU A 80 -26.54 5.12 -2.33
C LEU A 80 -25.53 5.98 -1.55
N LEU A 81 -24.51 5.36 -0.97
CA LEU A 81 -23.45 6.07 -0.26
C LEU A 81 -22.64 6.98 -1.20
N LEU A 82 -22.30 6.49 -2.40
CA LEU A 82 -21.65 7.30 -3.43
C LEU A 82 -22.56 8.44 -3.92
N ASP A 83 -23.83 8.14 -4.19
CA ASP A 83 -24.82 9.15 -4.61
C ASP A 83 -24.94 10.29 -3.59
N ILE A 84 -24.97 9.96 -2.30
CA ILE A 84 -25.00 10.94 -1.23
C ILE A 84 -23.73 11.80 -1.27
N ARG A 85 -22.55 11.20 -1.43
CA ARG A 85 -21.28 11.94 -1.51
C ARG A 85 -21.27 12.91 -2.68
N GLU A 86 -21.64 12.47 -3.88
CA GLU A 86 -21.66 13.30 -5.09
C GLU A 86 -22.71 14.42 -4.99
N GLY A 87 -23.88 14.11 -4.42
CA GLY A 87 -25.00 15.05 -4.33
C GLY A 87 -24.98 15.95 -3.08
N LEU A 88 -24.05 15.77 -2.14
CA LEU A 88 -24.06 16.45 -0.84
C LEU A 88 -24.05 17.99 -0.98
N LEU A 89 -23.27 18.51 -1.93
CA LEU A 89 -23.14 19.95 -2.16
C LEU A 89 -24.31 20.54 -2.97
N THR A 90 -25.12 19.69 -3.61
CA THR A 90 -26.31 20.09 -4.37
C THR A 90 -27.43 20.54 -3.45
N GLU A 91 -27.67 19.82 -2.36
CA GLU A 91 -28.52 20.30 -1.27
C GLU A 91 -27.90 21.57 -0.69
N LYS A 92 -28.65 22.65 -0.46
CA LYS A 92 -28.14 23.92 0.09
C LYS A 92 -28.54 24.16 1.54
N ARG A 93 -29.55 23.45 2.04
CA ARG A 93 -30.05 23.56 3.40
C ARG A 93 -29.12 22.80 4.35
N SER A 94 -28.50 23.52 5.30
CA SER A 94 -27.51 22.97 6.24
C SER A 94 -28.03 21.78 7.04
N LEU A 95 -29.25 21.86 7.57
CA LEU A 95 -29.85 20.77 8.34
C LEU A 95 -30.16 19.53 7.49
N ALA A 96 -30.56 19.71 6.22
CA ALA A 96 -30.78 18.59 5.31
C ALA A 96 -29.46 17.91 4.92
N ARG A 97 -28.38 18.68 4.72
CA ARG A 97 -27.04 18.10 4.53
C ARG A 97 -26.58 17.30 5.74
N LEU A 98 -26.81 17.80 6.96
CA LEU A 98 -26.45 17.07 8.16
C LEU A 98 -27.21 15.73 8.24
N GLN A 99 -28.50 15.71 7.87
CA GLN A 99 -29.25 14.46 7.78
C GLN A 99 -28.71 13.49 6.72
N LEU A 100 -28.21 13.99 5.58
CA LEU A 100 -27.55 13.14 4.58
C LEU A 100 -26.27 12.51 5.15
N LEU A 101 -25.50 13.23 5.96
CA LEU A 101 -24.32 12.70 6.66
C LEU A 101 -24.71 11.68 7.73
N ASP A 102 -25.78 11.92 8.49
CA ASP A 102 -26.29 10.92 9.45
C ASP A 102 -26.73 9.63 8.74
N ILE A 103 -27.36 9.77 7.57
CA ILE A 103 -27.73 8.63 6.73
C ILE A 103 -26.46 7.94 6.21
N SER A 104 -25.45 8.66 5.73
CA SER A 104 -24.21 8.04 5.22
C SER A 104 -23.53 7.18 6.27
N LEU A 105 -23.43 7.66 7.52
CA LEU A 105 -22.87 6.90 8.64
C LEU A 105 -23.65 5.60 8.92
N LYS A 106 -24.97 5.63 8.78
CA LYS A 106 -25.81 4.43 8.94
C LYS A 106 -25.67 3.44 7.79
N LEU A 107 -25.45 3.93 6.57
CA LEU A 107 -25.15 3.08 5.42
C LEU A 107 -23.77 2.42 5.56
N GLU A 108 -22.77 3.13 6.08
CA GLU A 108 -21.45 2.55 6.41
C GLU A 108 -21.58 1.43 7.45
N GLU A 109 -22.37 1.65 8.51
CA GLU A 109 -22.66 0.62 9.52
C GLU A 109 -23.35 -0.61 8.90
N LEU A 110 -24.32 -0.38 8.01
CA LEU A 110 -25.02 -1.45 7.29
C LEU A 110 -24.07 -2.24 6.38
N LEU A 111 -23.19 -1.56 5.65
CA LEU A 111 -22.15 -2.18 4.81
C LEU A 111 -21.20 -3.03 5.65
N PHE A 112 -20.69 -2.49 6.76
CA PHE A 112 -19.77 -3.19 7.64
C PHE A 112 -20.38 -4.48 8.22
N GLN A 113 -21.67 -4.45 8.58
CA GLN A 113 -22.38 -5.63 9.09
C GLN A 113 -22.70 -6.68 8.01
N ASN A 114 -22.94 -6.27 6.76
CA ASN A 114 -23.39 -7.18 5.69
C ASN A 114 -22.28 -7.66 4.75
N ALA A 115 -21.16 -6.93 4.63
CA ALA A 115 -20.03 -7.34 3.79
C ALA A 115 -19.46 -8.73 4.15
N PRO A 116 -19.37 -9.15 5.43
CA PRO A 116 -18.97 -10.52 5.78
C PRO A 116 -19.97 -11.59 5.35
N ASN A 117 -21.26 -11.27 5.29
CA ASN A 117 -22.32 -12.23 4.98
C ASN A 117 -22.41 -12.55 3.48
N TRP A 118 -21.85 -11.69 2.63
CA TRP A 118 -21.70 -11.98 1.21
C TRP A 118 -20.45 -12.84 1.00
N GLU A 119 -20.61 -14.14 0.85
CA GLU A 119 -19.53 -15.08 0.51
C GLU A 119 -19.66 -15.49 -0.97
N PRO A 120 -18.89 -14.89 -1.91
CA PRO A 120 -19.03 -15.20 -3.32
C PRO A 120 -18.55 -16.61 -3.65
N GLU A 121 -19.37 -17.38 -4.36
CA GLU A 121 -19.02 -18.72 -4.85
C GLU A 121 -18.25 -18.71 -6.17
N THR A 122 -18.28 -17.57 -6.88
CA THR A 122 -17.69 -17.43 -8.22
C THR A 122 -16.71 -16.27 -8.27
N VAL A 123 -15.76 -16.33 -9.21
CA VAL A 123 -14.83 -15.22 -9.47
C VAL A 123 -15.58 -13.95 -9.84
N SER A 124 -16.62 -14.05 -10.68
CA SER A 124 -17.47 -12.92 -11.04
C SER A 124 -18.09 -12.26 -9.80
N GLY A 125 -18.66 -13.05 -8.89
CA GLY A 125 -19.19 -12.53 -7.62
C GLY A 125 -18.10 -11.91 -6.72
N GLN A 126 -16.88 -12.44 -6.74
CA GLN A 126 -15.75 -11.85 -6.00
C GLN A 126 -15.34 -10.49 -6.59
N LEU A 127 -15.29 -10.38 -7.91
CA LEU A 127 -15.01 -9.13 -8.60
C LEU A 127 -16.11 -8.09 -8.36
N GLU A 128 -17.37 -8.52 -8.37
CA GLU A 128 -18.53 -7.68 -8.05
C GLU A 128 -18.43 -7.16 -6.62
N LYS A 129 -18.10 -8.03 -5.65
CA LYS A 129 -17.89 -7.65 -4.25
C LYS A 129 -16.77 -6.63 -4.08
N ILE A 130 -15.65 -6.82 -4.77
CA ILE A 130 -14.54 -5.85 -4.77
C ILE A 130 -14.99 -4.51 -5.33
N CYS A 131 -15.73 -4.51 -6.44
CA CYS A 131 -16.26 -3.28 -7.04
C CYS A 131 -17.19 -2.55 -6.05
N ALA A 132 -18.16 -3.26 -5.47
CA ALA A 132 -19.11 -2.70 -4.51
C ALA A 132 -18.41 -2.13 -3.27
N LEU A 133 -17.42 -2.83 -2.70
CA LEU A 133 -16.67 -2.36 -1.53
C LEU A 133 -15.74 -1.20 -1.87
N THR A 134 -15.23 -1.13 -3.10
CA THR A 134 -14.48 0.04 -3.58
C THR A 134 -15.41 1.25 -3.72
N THR A 135 -16.57 1.08 -4.35
CA THR A 135 -17.62 2.11 -4.44
C THR A 135 -18.01 2.62 -3.05
N ALA A 136 -18.19 1.72 -2.08
CA ALA A 136 -18.46 2.09 -0.68
C ALA A 136 -17.30 2.89 -0.06
N SER A 137 -16.06 2.52 -0.32
CA SER A 137 -14.87 3.22 0.18
C SER A 137 -14.79 4.64 -0.40
N VAL A 138 -15.19 4.82 -1.66
CA VAL A 138 -15.39 6.14 -2.27
C VAL A 138 -16.55 6.86 -1.59
N GLY A 139 -17.73 6.27 -1.47
CA GLY A 139 -18.87 6.93 -0.81
C GLY A 139 -18.57 7.40 0.63
N ALA A 140 -17.78 6.63 1.38
CA ALA A 140 -17.39 6.93 2.77
C ALA A 140 -16.21 7.91 2.91
N GLY A 141 -15.57 8.33 1.82
CA GLY A 141 -14.46 9.30 1.89
C GLY A 141 -13.07 8.69 2.09
N TYR A 142 -12.89 7.37 1.93
CA TYR A 142 -11.56 6.74 1.99
C TYR A 142 -10.79 6.85 0.68
N LEU A 143 -11.50 6.92 -0.46
CA LEU A 143 -10.95 7.14 -1.79
C LEU A 143 -11.54 8.39 -2.41
N GLU A 144 -10.77 9.18 -3.15
CA GLU A 144 -11.28 10.37 -3.82
C GLU A 144 -12.11 10.06 -5.06
N LEU A 145 -13.02 10.96 -5.42
CA LEU A 145 -13.88 10.79 -6.61
C LEU A 145 -13.05 10.69 -7.90
N TRP A 146 -11.98 11.47 -8.02
CA TRP A 146 -11.11 11.42 -9.20
C TRP A 146 -10.30 10.10 -9.26
N GLU A 147 -9.93 9.51 -8.13
CA GLU A 147 -9.27 8.19 -8.08
C GLU A 147 -10.24 7.12 -8.57
N TRP A 148 -11.50 7.19 -8.13
CA TRP A 148 -12.57 6.31 -8.56
C TRP A 148 -12.80 6.36 -10.08
N GLU A 149 -12.82 7.55 -10.67
CA GLU A 149 -12.95 7.74 -12.12
C GLU A 149 -11.85 6.99 -12.90
N GLN A 150 -10.64 6.89 -12.36
CA GLN A 150 -9.53 6.17 -13.01
C GLN A 150 -9.64 4.65 -12.91
N ILE A 151 -10.18 4.12 -11.82
CA ILE A 151 -10.14 2.68 -11.52
C ILE A 151 -11.45 1.94 -11.78
N SER A 152 -12.59 2.64 -11.74
CA SER A 152 -13.94 2.05 -11.81
C SER A 152 -14.15 1.17 -13.04
N GLY A 153 -13.72 1.61 -14.23
CA GLY A 153 -13.87 0.84 -15.47
C GLY A 153 -13.08 -0.48 -15.48
N THR A 154 -11.97 -0.56 -14.73
CA THR A 154 -11.23 -1.82 -14.57
C THR A 154 -11.92 -2.74 -13.56
N LEU A 155 -12.44 -2.17 -12.47
CA LEU A 155 -13.11 -2.94 -11.41
C LEU A 155 -14.51 -3.44 -11.83
N SER A 156 -15.15 -2.82 -12.82
CA SER A 156 -16.48 -3.20 -13.31
C SER A 156 -16.51 -4.40 -14.27
N LYS A 157 -15.39 -5.11 -14.45
CA LYS A 157 -15.29 -6.27 -15.38
C LYS A 157 -15.98 -7.55 -14.91
N PHE A 158 -16.67 -7.53 -13.78
CA PHE A 158 -17.37 -8.70 -13.22
C PHE A 158 -18.52 -9.22 -14.10
N GLY A 159 -19.05 -8.40 -15.03
CA GLY A 159 -20.07 -8.81 -16.00
C GLY A 159 -19.53 -9.58 -17.21
N GLU A 160 -18.21 -9.68 -17.38
CA GLU A 160 -17.60 -10.41 -18.50
C GLU A 160 -17.67 -11.92 -18.28
N SER A 161 -18.13 -12.67 -19.30
CA SER A 161 -18.26 -14.13 -19.20
C SER A 161 -16.92 -14.87 -19.05
N LYS A 162 -15.82 -14.26 -19.50
CA LYS A 162 -14.46 -14.81 -19.45
C LYS A 162 -13.46 -13.66 -19.32
N LEU A 163 -12.44 -13.85 -18.49
CA LEU A 163 -11.29 -12.96 -18.37
C LEU A 163 -10.01 -13.78 -18.55
N THR A 164 -9.02 -13.20 -19.22
CA THR A 164 -7.67 -13.77 -19.24
C THR A 164 -7.00 -13.58 -17.88
N LEU A 165 -5.98 -14.40 -17.59
CA LEU A 165 -5.19 -14.25 -16.36
C LEU A 165 -4.55 -12.85 -16.26
N ALA A 166 -4.13 -12.27 -17.38
CA ALA A 166 -3.57 -10.93 -17.43
C ALA A 166 -4.59 -9.86 -17.04
N GLU A 167 -5.82 -9.95 -17.54
CA GLU A 167 -6.90 -9.03 -17.18
C GLU A 167 -7.30 -9.19 -15.71
N LEU A 168 -7.40 -10.44 -15.22
CA LEU A 168 -7.71 -10.69 -13.82
C LEU A 168 -6.61 -10.16 -12.88
N THR A 169 -5.35 -10.27 -13.30
CA THR A 169 -4.20 -9.67 -12.60
C THR A 169 -4.30 -8.14 -12.59
N GLN A 170 -4.69 -7.53 -13.71
CA GLN A 170 -4.89 -6.08 -13.79
C GLN A 170 -5.99 -5.61 -12.83
N VAL A 171 -7.10 -6.36 -12.72
CA VAL A 171 -8.18 -6.08 -11.76
C VAL A 171 -7.66 -6.18 -10.32
N LEU A 172 -6.89 -7.24 -10.01
CA LEU A 172 -6.27 -7.41 -8.69
C LEU A 172 -5.34 -6.24 -8.33
N GLU A 173 -4.44 -5.84 -9.22
CA GLU A 173 -3.50 -4.74 -8.98
C GLU A 173 -4.23 -3.40 -8.77
N THR A 174 -5.29 -3.17 -9.55
CA THR A 174 -6.13 -1.98 -9.42
C THR A 174 -6.86 -1.98 -8.07
N ALA A 175 -7.41 -3.12 -7.66
CA ALA A 175 -8.10 -3.25 -6.38
C ALA A 175 -7.16 -3.16 -5.18
N ARG A 176 -5.92 -3.65 -5.29
CA ARG A 176 -4.87 -3.45 -4.28
C ARG A 176 -4.56 -1.97 -4.09
N SER A 177 -4.42 -1.23 -5.20
CA SER A 177 -4.19 0.22 -5.15
C SER A 177 -5.33 0.93 -4.42
N ALA A 178 -6.58 0.54 -4.67
CA ALA A 178 -7.75 1.08 -3.95
C ALA A 178 -7.69 0.84 -2.43
N VAL A 179 -7.24 -0.34 -1.99
CA VAL A 179 -7.04 -0.65 -0.55
C VAL A 179 -5.94 0.23 0.04
N GLU A 180 -4.82 0.35 -0.65
CA GLU A 180 -3.65 1.13 -0.22
C GLU A 180 -4.01 2.60 -0.08
N TRP A 181 -4.64 3.20 -1.09
CA TRP A 181 -5.10 4.58 -1.06
C TRP A 181 -6.15 4.81 0.04
N SER A 182 -7.07 3.86 0.25
CA SER A 182 -8.05 3.94 1.36
C SER A 182 -7.37 4.07 2.73
N ALA A 183 -6.33 3.28 2.98
CA ALA A 183 -5.56 3.35 4.22
C ALA A 183 -4.68 4.61 4.28
N ALA A 184 -4.10 5.01 3.15
CA ALA A 184 -3.24 6.19 3.04
C ALA A 184 -4.02 7.48 3.30
N THR A 185 -5.27 7.60 2.84
CA THR A 185 -6.14 8.75 3.08
C THR A 185 -6.36 9.01 4.57
N VAL A 186 -6.56 7.95 5.37
CA VAL A 186 -6.71 8.08 6.83
C VAL A 186 -5.41 8.60 7.45
N LYS A 187 -4.26 8.06 7.03
CA LYS A 187 -2.95 8.55 7.50
C LYS A 187 -2.72 10.00 7.10
N ALA A 188 -2.97 10.35 5.84
CA ALA A 188 -2.77 11.70 5.32
C ALA A 188 -3.57 12.75 6.11
N ASN A 189 -4.81 12.44 6.50
CA ASN A 189 -5.67 13.36 7.22
C ASN A 189 -5.39 13.44 8.73
N TYR A 190 -4.97 12.33 9.35
CA TYR A 190 -4.97 12.23 10.82
C TYR A 190 -3.59 11.97 11.44
N GLN A 191 -2.56 11.56 10.69
CA GLN A 191 -1.28 11.11 11.27
C GLN A 191 -0.61 12.20 12.12
N GLU A 192 -0.58 13.45 11.66
CA GLU A 192 0.06 14.54 12.40
C GLU A 192 -0.63 14.81 13.74
N VAL A 193 -1.97 14.84 13.73
CA VAL A 193 -2.79 15.04 14.93
C VAL A 193 -2.60 13.86 15.89
N VAL A 194 -2.61 12.63 15.38
CA VAL A 194 -2.37 11.42 16.18
C VAL A 194 -0.98 11.45 16.81
N ASN A 195 0.06 11.86 16.09
CA ASN A 195 1.42 12.00 16.62
C ASN A 195 1.45 13.01 17.78
N THR A 196 0.78 14.15 17.62
CA THR A 196 0.68 15.20 18.64
C THR A 196 0.02 14.68 19.91
N TYR A 197 -1.12 13.98 19.79
CA TYR A 197 -1.83 13.43 20.94
C TYR A 197 -1.06 12.28 21.61
N THR A 198 -0.33 11.48 20.83
CA THR A 198 0.41 10.32 21.34
C THR A 198 1.51 10.74 22.32
N ALA A 199 2.01 11.98 22.22
CA ALA A 199 2.99 12.52 23.14
C ALA A 199 2.49 12.61 24.60
N PHE A 200 1.18 12.73 24.84
CA PHE A 200 0.59 12.84 26.19
C PHE A 200 -0.56 11.88 26.48
N GLU A 201 -1.14 11.24 25.47
CA GLU A 201 -2.18 10.20 25.59
C GLU A 201 -1.80 8.99 24.71
N PRO A 202 -1.06 8.00 25.25
CA PRO A 202 -0.58 6.85 24.46
C PRO A 202 -1.69 6.05 23.77
N LYS A 203 -2.94 6.10 24.26
CA LYS A 203 -4.06 5.38 23.60
C LYS A 203 -4.44 5.97 22.24
N SER A 204 -4.07 7.22 21.94
CA SER A 204 -4.36 7.81 20.63
C SER A 204 -3.61 7.15 19.49
N TYR A 205 -2.48 6.47 19.77
CA TYR A 205 -1.65 5.82 18.75
C TYR A 205 -2.46 4.83 17.89
N ALA A 206 -3.41 4.10 18.50
CA ALA A 206 -4.22 3.10 17.81
C ALA A 206 -5.32 3.69 16.90
N PHE A 207 -5.54 5.01 16.93
CA PHE A 207 -6.68 5.64 16.23
C PHE A 207 -6.72 5.34 14.73
N ILE A 208 -5.58 5.44 14.03
CA ILE A 208 -5.49 5.20 12.58
C ILE A 208 -5.92 3.76 12.25
N ASP A 209 -5.37 2.83 13.01
CA ASP A 209 -5.55 1.41 12.82
C ASP A 209 -7.00 0.99 13.16
N ASP A 210 -7.55 1.53 14.24
CA ASP A 210 -8.95 1.34 14.63
C ASP A 210 -9.92 1.96 13.62
N ARG A 211 -9.58 3.12 13.04
CA ARG A 211 -10.37 3.75 11.97
C ARG A 211 -10.42 2.88 10.72
N ILE A 212 -9.28 2.35 10.28
CA ILE A 212 -9.21 1.49 9.08
C ILE A 212 -9.97 0.18 9.34
N ARG A 213 -9.73 -0.47 10.49
CA ARG A 213 -10.39 -1.74 10.85
C ARG A 213 -11.88 -1.60 11.12
N GLY A 214 -12.34 -0.45 11.58
CA GLY A 214 -13.77 -0.15 11.77
C GLY A 214 -14.50 0.28 10.51
N SER A 215 -13.84 0.23 9.33
CA SER A 215 -14.39 0.73 8.07
C SER A 215 -14.56 -0.37 7.03
N VAL A 216 -15.23 -0.02 5.93
CA VAL A 216 -15.38 -0.87 4.74
C VAL A 216 -14.03 -1.25 4.10
N ALA A 217 -12.97 -0.49 4.33
CA ALA A 217 -11.62 -0.77 3.80
C ALA A 217 -11.08 -2.12 4.30
N LEU A 218 -11.44 -2.55 5.53
CA LEU A 218 -11.07 -3.87 6.04
C LEU A 218 -11.64 -4.98 5.16
N HIS A 219 -12.93 -4.92 4.85
CA HIS A 219 -13.60 -5.92 4.03
C HIS A 219 -13.14 -5.86 2.57
N LEU A 220 -12.86 -4.66 2.04
CA LEU A 220 -12.25 -4.51 0.73
C LEU A 220 -10.90 -5.23 0.70
N GLY A 221 -10.01 -4.98 1.67
CA GLY A 221 -8.70 -5.64 1.76
C GLY A 221 -8.80 -7.16 1.84
N GLN A 222 -9.77 -7.69 2.61
CA GLN A 222 -10.05 -9.12 2.70
C GLN A 222 -10.50 -9.70 1.34
N SER A 223 -11.43 -9.05 0.66
CA SER A 223 -11.92 -9.49 -0.65
C SER A 223 -10.84 -9.44 -1.73
N VAL A 224 -9.99 -8.42 -1.73
CA VAL A 224 -8.84 -8.31 -2.62
C VAL A 224 -7.81 -9.42 -2.34
N GLY A 225 -7.55 -9.72 -1.06
CA GLY A 225 -6.69 -10.84 -0.67
C GLY A 225 -7.20 -12.19 -1.17
N GLN A 226 -8.50 -12.46 -1.01
CA GLN A 226 -9.14 -13.69 -1.51
C GLN A 226 -9.02 -13.83 -3.04
N LEU A 227 -9.19 -12.74 -3.80
CA LEU A 227 -8.96 -12.76 -5.24
C LEU A 227 -7.49 -13.07 -5.55
N GLY A 228 -6.56 -12.46 -4.83
CA GLY A 228 -5.13 -12.73 -4.96
C GLY A 228 -4.77 -14.18 -4.69
N ASP A 229 -5.37 -14.79 -3.67
CA ASP A 229 -5.18 -16.21 -3.33
C ASP A 229 -5.71 -17.12 -4.44
N PHE A 230 -6.88 -16.79 -5.01
CA PHE A 230 -7.44 -17.50 -6.16
C PHE A 230 -6.51 -17.43 -7.39
N ILE A 231 -6.09 -16.22 -7.78
CA ILE A 231 -5.16 -16.03 -8.92
C ILE A 231 -3.86 -16.80 -8.68
N SER A 232 -3.31 -16.72 -7.47
CA SER A 232 -2.07 -17.41 -7.10
C SER A 232 -2.20 -18.93 -7.26
N LYS A 233 -3.33 -19.51 -6.82
CA LYS A 233 -3.63 -20.94 -6.94
C LYS A 233 -3.73 -21.38 -8.40
N GLU A 234 -4.43 -20.62 -9.24
CA GLU A 234 -4.67 -20.98 -10.64
C GLU A 234 -3.46 -20.71 -11.57
N SER A 235 -2.61 -19.74 -11.21
CA SER A 235 -1.47 -19.33 -12.05
C SER A 235 -0.14 -20.03 -11.73
N ALA A 236 -0.06 -20.78 -10.62
CA ALA A 236 1.20 -21.25 -10.02
C ALA A 236 2.24 -20.13 -9.74
N LEU A 237 1.84 -18.86 -9.88
CA LEU A 237 2.63 -17.66 -9.58
C LEU A 237 2.31 -17.23 -8.15
N THR A 238 2.61 -18.08 -7.16
CA THR A 238 2.38 -17.73 -5.75
C THR A 238 3.54 -16.92 -5.19
N ASN A 239 3.22 -15.94 -4.35
CA ASN A 239 4.19 -15.47 -3.36
C ASN A 239 4.55 -16.68 -2.46
N LYS A 240 5.80 -16.74 -2.02
CA LYS A 240 6.30 -17.76 -1.09
C LYS A 240 7.07 -17.06 0.00
N VAL A 241 6.36 -16.51 0.95
CA VAL A 241 6.90 -15.72 2.05
C VAL A 241 6.73 -16.52 3.33
N MET A 242 7.78 -17.19 3.78
CA MET A 242 7.82 -17.97 5.02
C MET A 242 6.60 -18.89 5.17
N ASP A 243 6.00 -18.94 6.36
CA ASP A 243 4.77 -19.68 6.67
C ASP A 243 3.55 -18.76 6.89
N ILE A 244 3.66 -17.47 6.52
CA ILE A 244 2.65 -16.47 6.91
C ILE A 244 1.41 -16.57 6.04
N THR A 245 0.26 -16.19 6.59
CA THR A 245 -1.02 -16.10 5.87
C THR A 245 -1.13 -14.80 5.06
N ASN A 246 -2.08 -14.72 4.13
CA ASN A 246 -2.33 -13.52 3.30
C ASN A 246 -1.12 -13.07 2.48
N GLN A 247 -0.32 -14.03 1.97
CA GLN A 247 0.87 -13.74 1.16
C GLN A 247 0.55 -12.98 -0.13
N SER A 248 -0.71 -13.01 -0.56
CA SER A 248 -1.24 -12.21 -1.67
C SER A 248 -1.21 -10.71 -1.40
N THR A 249 -0.87 -10.20 -0.22
CA THR A 249 -0.64 -8.75 -0.03
C THR A 249 0.79 -8.32 -0.33
N PHE A 250 1.71 -9.25 -0.60
CA PHE A 250 3.04 -8.90 -1.10
C PHE A 250 2.98 -8.51 -2.57
N ARG A 251 3.63 -7.39 -2.88
CA ARG A 251 3.77 -6.88 -4.24
C ARG A 251 5.22 -6.57 -4.52
N GLY A 252 5.84 -7.33 -5.40
CA GLY A 252 7.17 -7.04 -5.89
C GLY A 252 7.19 -5.76 -6.72
N LEU A 253 8.09 -4.84 -6.37
CA LEU A 253 8.23 -3.53 -7.01
C LEU A 253 9.47 -3.51 -7.92
N ASN A 254 10.64 -3.83 -7.36
CA ASN A 254 11.88 -3.93 -8.11
C ASN A 254 12.36 -5.38 -8.09
N PRO A 255 12.58 -6.01 -9.26
CA PRO A 255 13.07 -7.36 -9.32
C PRO A 255 14.52 -7.45 -8.88
N GLY A 256 14.89 -8.57 -8.28
CA GLY A 256 16.23 -8.81 -7.76
C GLY A 256 16.24 -9.98 -6.80
N TYR A 257 17.42 -10.31 -6.28
CA TYR A 257 17.55 -11.31 -5.22
C TYR A 257 18.66 -10.91 -4.26
N ALA A 258 18.49 -11.30 -3.01
CA ALA A 258 19.34 -10.98 -1.90
C ALA A 258 19.37 -12.13 -0.90
N PHE A 259 20.44 -12.20 -0.15
CA PHE A 259 20.59 -13.15 0.93
C PHE A 259 21.32 -12.46 2.07
N GLY A 260 20.69 -12.46 3.24
CA GLY A 260 21.15 -11.68 4.37
C GLY A 260 20.28 -11.92 5.60
N GLU A 261 20.62 -11.21 6.68
CA GLU A 261 19.82 -11.19 7.90
C GLU A 261 18.54 -10.34 7.67
N LEU A 262 17.39 -10.85 8.09
CA LEU A 262 16.12 -10.16 8.07
C LEU A 262 16.00 -9.24 9.28
N VAL A 263 15.72 -7.96 9.07
CA VAL A 263 15.49 -6.98 10.13
C VAL A 263 14.10 -6.38 9.97
N VAL A 264 13.24 -6.57 10.96
CA VAL A 264 11.85 -6.10 10.96
C VAL A 264 11.72 -4.90 11.90
N VAL A 265 11.49 -3.73 11.30
CA VAL A 265 11.34 -2.48 12.01
C VAL A 265 9.87 -2.08 12.09
N ASP A 266 9.32 -2.14 13.30
CA ASP A 266 7.99 -1.62 13.62
C ASP A 266 8.12 -0.28 14.36
N GLY A 267 7.53 0.79 13.81
CA GLY A 267 7.62 2.15 14.34
C GLY A 267 8.56 3.10 13.57
N SER A 268 9.10 4.10 14.27
CA SER A 268 9.94 5.14 13.66
C SER A 268 11.28 4.56 13.19
N SER A 269 11.65 4.86 11.95
CA SER A 269 12.86 4.38 11.29
C SER A 269 13.91 5.47 11.07
N GLU A 270 13.64 6.73 11.45
CA GLU A 270 14.50 7.88 11.13
C GLU A 270 15.90 7.80 11.75
N ASP A 271 16.05 7.14 12.91
CA ASP A 271 17.33 7.00 13.63
C ASP A 271 18.00 5.63 13.46
N ILE A 272 17.51 4.79 12.56
CA ILE A 272 18.04 3.42 12.41
C ILE A 272 19.25 3.42 11.49
N GLU A 273 20.40 3.02 12.03
CA GLU A 273 21.59 2.75 11.23
C GLU A 273 21.44 1.43 10.48
N VAL A 274 21.45 1.49 9.15
CA VAL A 274 21.26 0.33 8.27
C VAL A 274 22.58 -0.20 7.71
N SER A 275 22.71 -1.53 7.69
CA SER A 275 23.82 -2.27 7.07
C SER A 275 23.51 -2.73 5.64
N ALA A 276 24.52 -2.67 4.76
CA ALA A 276 24.38 -2.96 3.33
C ALA A 276 24.09 -4.43 2.99
N ASP A 277 24.36 -5.35 3.91
CA ASP A 277 24.25 -6.81 3.75
C ASP A 277 22.96 -7.40 4.35
N LYS A 278 22.07 -6.55 4.89
CA LYS A 278 20.82 -6.97 5.53
C LYS A 278 19.59 -6.64 4.68
N ILE A 279 18.51 -7.37 4.94
CA ILE A 279 17.21 -7.23 4.29
C ILE A 279 16.24 -6.59 5.30
N TYR A 280 15.68 -5.43 4.98
CA TYR A 280 14.86 -4.66 5.92
C TYR A 280 13.38 -4.69 5.56
N ILE A 281 12.54 -4.87 6.56
CA ILE A 281 11.09 -4.71 6.48
C ILE A 281 10.69 -3.52 7.33
N PHE A 282 10.16 -2.47 6.71
CA PHE A 282 9.80 -1.22 7.38
C PHE A 282 8.29 -0.98 7.38
N GLN A 283 7.78 -0.39 8.45
CA GLN A 283 6.46 0.23 8.38
C GLN A 283 6.48 1.48 7.48
N ARG A 284 7.51 2.31 7.63
CA ARG A 284 7.87 3.44 6.76
C ARG A 284 9.38 3.48 6.60
N SER A 285 9.89 3.63 5.38
CA SER A 285 11.34 3.75 5.16
C SER A 285 11.89 5.09 5.65
N PRO A 286 13.14 5.16 6.14
CA PRO A 286 13.84 6.40 6.41
C PRO A 286 13.97 7.23 5.12
N SER A 287 13.98 8.56 5.26
CA SER A 287 14.16 9.49 4.13
C SER A 287 15.55 9.42 3.51
N ASP A 288 16.58 9.14 4.33
CA ASP A 288 17.98 8.97 3.91
C ASP A 288 18.46 7.52 4.06
N LEU A 289 17.69 6.58 3.48
CA LEU A 289 18.04 5.17 3.54
C LEU A 289 19.30 4.91 2.70
N LYS A 290 20.37 4.44 3.36
CA LYS A 290 21.59 3.94 2.68
C LYS A 290 21.28 2.65 1.90
N PRO A 291 22.09 2.28 0.88
CA PRO A 291 21.90 1.02 0.16
C PRO A 291 21.92 -0.20 1.09
N VAL A 292 20.92 -1.07 0.96
CA VAL A 292 20.76 -2.33 1.70
C VAL A 292 20.58 -3.50 0.74
N ALA A 293 20.64 -4.73 1.24
CA ALA A 293 20.56 -5.92 0.38
C ALA A 293 19.14 -6.14 -0.17
N GLY A 294 18.10 -5.79 0.60
CA GLY A 294 16.70 -5.90 0.18
C GLY A 294 15.77 -5.05 1.05
N ILE A 295 14.63 -4.65 0.49
CA ILE A 295 13.69 -3.74 1.16
C ILE A 295 12.26 -4.29 1.00
N ALA A 296 11.45 -4.22 2.05
CA ALA A 296 10.01 -4.25 1.90
C ALA A 296 9.30 -3.26 2.83
N THR A 297 8.19 -2.64 2.38
CA THR A 297 7.56 -1.54 3.12
C THR A 297 6.03 -1.63 3.19
N VAL A 298 5.44 -1.27 4.35
CA VAL A 298 3.96 -1.24 4.52
C VAL A 298 3.32 -0.03 3.86
N ALA A 299 3.89 1.15 4.08
CA ALA A 299 3.43 2.37 3.43
C ALA A 299 4.23 2.58 2.14
N GLU A 300 3.53 2.54 1.00
CA GLU A 300 4.06 3.06 -0.25
C GLU A 300 4.51 4.52 -0.03
N GLY A 301 5.81 4.76 -0.10
CA GLY A 301 6.26 6.06 -0.60
C GLY A 301 6.01 6.03 -2.10
N ASN A 302 5.30 7.05 -2.61
CA ASN A 302 5.01 7.33 -4.03
C ASN A 302 6.07 6.73 -4.97
N MET A 303 5.73 6.23 -6.17
CA MET A 303 6.68 5.62 -7.13
C MET A 303 7.97 6.44 -7.43
N VAL A 304 7.96 7.75 -7.13
CA VAL A 304 9.11 8.68 -7.25
C VAL A 304 9.93 8.79 -5.95
N SER A 305 9.64 7.97 -4.94
CA SER A 305 10.32 7.96 -3.65
C SER A 305 11.82 7.73 -3.85
N HIS A 306 12.64 8.48 -3.11
CA HIS A 306 14.10 8.33 -3.13
C HIS A 306 14.53 6.87 -2.92
N VAL A 307 13.80 6.12 -2.11
CA VAL A 307 14.05 4.69 -1.85
C VAL A 307 13.74 3.83 -3.08
N GLN A 308 12.67 4.13 -3.81
CA GLN A 308 12.34 3.38 -5.03
C GLN A 308 13.34 3.66 -6.16
N LEU A 309 13.76 4.92 -6.32
CA LEU A 309 14.81 5.31 -7.27
C LEU A 309 16.15 4.67 -6.92
N LEU A 310 16.52 4.69 -5.63
CA LEU A 310 17.71 4.01 -5.12
C LEU A 310 17.68 2.52 -5.44
N ALA A 311 16.59 1.85 -5.06
CA ALA A 311 16.43 0.42 -5.25
C ALA A 311 16.46 0.03 -6.73
N ARG A 312 15.81 0.82 -7.60
CA ARG A 312 15.82 0.57 -9.05
C ARG A 312 17.20 0.77 -9.66
N ASN A 313 17.90 1.83 -9.28
CA ASN A 313 19.24 2.15 -9.82
C ASN A 313 20.31 1.15 -9.37
N LEU A 314 20.17 0.59 -8.17
CA LEU A 314 21.13 -0.36 -7.60
C LEU A 314 20.71 -1.83 -7.72
N GLY A 315 19.54 -2.11 -8.32
CA GLY A 315 19.01 -3.47 -8.47
C GLY A 315 18.65 -4.13 -7.13
N ILE A 316 18.31 -3.34 -6.11
CA ILE A 316 17.92 -3.84 -4.80
C ILE A 316 16.50 -4.41 -4.92
N PRO A 317 16.28 -5.70 -4.61
CA PRO A 317 14.93 -6.26 -4.59
C PRO A 317 14.06 -5.49 -3.60
N ASN A 318 12.87 -5.09 -4.07
CA ASN A 318 11.94 -4.27 -3.29
C ASN A 318 10.51 -4.83 -3.38
N ALA A 319 9.76 -4.81 -2.29
CA ALA A 319 8.34 -5.16 -2.26
C ALA A 319 7.49 -4.28 -1.32
N ALA A 320 6.19 -4.19 -1.60
CA ALA A 320 5.20 -3.70 -0.65
C ALA A 320 4.52 -4.88 0.08
N LEU A 321 4.01 -4.65 1.28
CA LEU A 321 3.27 -5.63 2.09
C LEU A 321 2.22 -4.94 2.98
N SER A 322 1.29 -5.69 3.55
CA SER A 322 0.35 -5.16 4.55
C SER A 322 0.97 -5.04 5.94
N ASP A 323 0.38 -4.19 6.81
CA ASP A 323 0.79 -4.06 8.21
C ASP A 323 0.68 -5.41 8.95
N GLN A 324 -0.38 -6.17 8.66
CA GLN A 324 -0.56 -7.53 9.18
C GLN A 324 0.60 -8.47 8.81
N ASN A 325 1.10 -8.38 7.59
CA ASN A 325 2.26 -9.18 7.15
C ASN A 325 3.55 -8.72 7.82
N LEU A 326 3.74 -7.42 8.06
CA LEU A 326 4.88 -6.93 8.84
C LEU A 326 4.87 -7.52 10.25
N GLN A 327 3.71 -7.45 10.94
CA GLN A 327 3.57 -8.02 12.29
C GLN A 327 3.82 -9.54 12.30
N SER A 328 3.40 -10.24 11.24
CA SER A 328 3.61 -11.69 11.09
C SER A 328 5.08 -12.05 10.83
N LEU A 329 5.85 -11.17 10.19
CA LEU A 329 7.27 -11.38 9.90
C LEU A 329 8.19 -11.12 11.09
N LYS A 330 7.75 -10.39 12.12
CA LYS A 330 8.54 -10.11 13.33
C LYS A 330 9.13 -11.34 14.00
N LYS A 331 8.45 -12.49 13.92
CA LYS A 331 8.95 -13.74 14.51
C LYS A 331 10.22 -14.29 13.82
N TYR A 332 10.57 -13.75 12.66
CA TYR A 332 11.75 -14.09 11.87
C TYR A 332 12.82 -12.99 11.90
N ASP A 333 12.66 -11.98 12.77
CA ASP A 333 13.66 -10.95 12.97
C ASP A 333 14.99 -11.57 13.44
N GLY A 334 16.09 -11.21 12.79
CA GLY A 334 17.43 -11.77 13.02
C GLY A 334 17.74 -13.05 12.24
N ASP A 335 16.77 -13.65 11.54
CA ASP A 335 17.02 -14.87 10.77
C ASP A 335 17.75 -14.59 9.45
N ARG A 336 18.55 -15.55 9.01
CA ARG A 336 19.16 -15.55 7.68
C ARG A 336 18.17 -16.04 6.62
N VAL A 337 17.87 -15.18 5.66
CA VAL A 337 16.80 -15.41 4.69
C VAL A 337 17.27 -15.16 3.26
N PHE A 338 16.76 -15.98 2.35
CA PHE A 338 16.79 -15.70 0.92
C PHE A 338 15.56 -14.88 0.56
N TYR A 339 15.78 -13.77 -0.13
CA TYR A 339 14.76 -12.85 -0.58
C TYR A 339 14.88 -12.64 -2.09
N ALA A 340 13.79 -12.80 -2.84
CA ALA A 340 13.78 -12.57 -4.26
C ALA A 340 12.46 -11.95 -4.71
N VAL A 341 12.56 -11.03 -5.66
CA VAL A 341 11.44 -10.38 -6.31
C VAL A 341 11.53 -10.65 -7.80
N SER A 342 10.46 -11.19 -8.38
CA SER A 342 10.39 -11.51 -9.80
C SER A 342 10.03 -10.29 -10.65
N ASN A 343 10.34 -10.35 -11.94
CA ASN A 343 9.90 -9.33 -12.91
C ASN A 343 8.37 -9.20 -13.03
N LYS A 344 7.62 -10.19 -12.54
CA LYS A 344 6.14 -10.19 -12.53
C LYS A 344 5.56 -9.77 -11.17
N GLY A 345 6.39 -9.29 -10.24
CA GLY A 345 5.95 -8.79 -8.94
C GLY A 345 5.75 -9.89 -7.88
N ASN A 346 6.25 -11.10 -8.10
CA ASN A 346 6.19 -12.17 -7.10
C ASN A 346 7.32 -12.02 -6.09
N VAL A 347 7.02 -12.33 -4.84
CA VAL A 347 7.97 -12.26 -3.74
C VAL A 347 8.21 -13.67 -3.17
N ILE A 348 9.48 -14.03 -3.07
CA ILE A 348 9.95 -15.23 -2.38
C ILE A 348 10.79 -14.77 -1.20
N LEU A 349 10.42 -15.19 0.00
CA LEU A 349 11.19 -15.00 1.23
C LEU A 349 11.20 -16.34 1.96
N LYS A 350 12.37 -16.93 2.17
CA LYS A 350 12.49 -18.23 2.84
C LYS A 350 13.76 -18.36 3.67
N PRO A 351 13.78 -19.23 4.68
CA PRO A 351 14.96 -19.44 5.52
C PRO A 351 16.11 -20.04 4.70
N GLU A 352 17.35 -19.79 5.15
CA GLU A 352 18.57 -20.38 4.58
C GLU A 352 18.50 -21.91 4.42
N THR A 353 17.85 -22.60 5.35
CA THR A 353 17.68 -24.06 5.35
C THR A 353 16.83 -24.57 4.19
N GLN A 354 15.99 -23.72 3.59
CA GLN A 354 15.10 -24.05 2.48
C GLN A 354 15.62 -23.54 1.12
N MET A 355 16.82 -22.95 1.08
CA MET A 355 17.46 -22.58 -0.17
C MET A 355 17.87 -23.81 -0.97
N THR A 356 17.56 -23.81 -2.25
CA THR A 356 18.02 -24.81 -3.21
C THR A 356 19.51 -24.61 -3.52
N ASP A 357 20.18 -25.65 -4.03
CA ASP A 357 21.59 -25.54 -4.44
C ASP A 357 21.79 -24.49 -5.54
N GLN A 358 20.80 -24.31 -6.43
CA GLN A 358 20.83 -23.25 -7.45
C GLN A 358 20.81 -21.86 -6.81
N GLU A 359 19.95 -21.63 -5.82
CA GLU A 359 19.86 -20.34 -5.12
C GLU A 359 21.09 -20.06 -4.28
N ARG A 360 21.65 -21.08 -3.61
CA ARG A 360 22.94 -20.95 -2.92
C ARG A 360 24.05 -20.60 -3.91
N GLY A 361 24.00 -21.20 -5.10
CA GLY A 361 24.90 -20.93 -6.22
C GLY A 361 24.90 -19.48 -6.69
N LEU A 362 23.81 -18.72 -6.48
CA LEU A 362 23.73 -17.29 -6.83
C LEU A 362 24.68 -16.42 -5.99
N PHE A 363 25.02 -16.88 -4.77
CA PHE A 363 25.86 -16.14 -3.82
C PHE A 363 27.26 -16.73 -3.66
N LEU A 364 27.55 -17.84 -4.33
CA LEU A 364 28.91 -18.36 -4.45
C LEU A 364 29.71 -17.40 -5.33
N LYS A 365 30.67 -16.68 -4.72
CA LYS A 365 31.57 -15.76 -5.41
C LYS A 365 32.16 -16.42 -6.67
N LYS A 366 31.68 -16.05 -7.86
CA LYS A 366 32.58 -15.93 -9.01
C LYS A 366 33.46 -14.73 -8.68
N GLU A 367 34.76 -14.96 -8.56
CA GLU A 367 35.75 -13.90 -8.36
C GLU A 367 35.36 -12.70 -9.22
N ARG A 368 35.12 -11.56 -8.57
CA ARG A 368 34.98 -10.28 -9.25
C ARG A 368 36.20 -10.19 -10.17
N ASN A 369 35.97 -10.09 -11.47
CA ASN A 369 37.03 -9.89 -12.43
C ASN A 369 37.79 -8.63 -11.98
N THR A 370 38.97 -8.82 -11.39
CA THR A 370 39.85 -7.76 -10.91
C THR A 370 40.61 -7.16 -12.08
N ASP A 371 39.91 -6.92 -13.19
CA ASP A 371 40.38 -6.00 -14.21
C ASP A 371 40.28 -4.62 -13.56
N LYS A 372 41.32 -4.27 -12.79
CA LYS A 372 41.59 -2.90 -12.39
C LYS A 372 41.63 -2.12 -13.70
N ILE A 373 40.67 -1.24 -13.90
CA ILE A 373 40.68 -0.29 -15.00
C ILE A 373 41.97 0.52 -14.84
N GLU A 374 42.97 0.21 -15.67
CA GLU A 374 44.21 0.94 -15.69
C GLU A 374 43.91 2.32 -16.27
N VAL A 375 44.02 3.34 -15.44
CA VAL A 375 43.81 4.73 -15.87
C VAL A 375 44.98 5.07 -16.80
N PRO A 376 44.73 5.49 -18.05
CA PRO A 376 45.78 5.81 -19.01
C PRO A 376 46.46 7.13 -18.63
N VAL A 377 47.32 7.09 -17.61
CA VAL A 377 48.06 8.24 -17.07
C VAL A 377 48.95 8.91 -18.10
N GLU A 378 49.38 8.18 -19.12
CA GLU A 378 50.19 8.68 -20.24
C GLU A 378 49.49 9.77 -21.06
N LYS A 379 48.15 9.78 -21.06
CA LYS A 379 47.35 10.75 -21.83
C LYS A 379 47.12 12.05 -21.07
N ILE A 380 47.44 12.09 -19.77
CA ILE A 380 47.14 13.23 -18.91
C ILE A 380 48.14 14.36 -19.17
N GLN A 381 47.62 15.52 -19.55
CA GLN A 381 48.38 16.73 -19.80
C GLN A 381 48.52 17.52 -18.50
N LEU A 382 49.70 17.45 -17.89
CA LEU A 382 50.01 18.13 -16.62
C LEU A 382 50.76 19.46 -16.80
N GLY A 383 50.98 19.91 -18.04
CA GLY A 383 51.69 21.15 -18.33
C GLY A 383 50.83 22.42 -18.24
N THR A 384 49.50 22.27 -18.25
CA THR A 384 48.56 23.40 -18.24
C THR A 384 48.06 23.66 -16.82
N THR A 385 48.45 24.80 -16.26
CA THR A 385 48.08 25.23 -14.90
C THR A 385 47.12 26.42 -14.88
N ASP A 386 46.74 26.93 -16.05
CA ASP A 386 45.80 28.05 -16.15
C ASP A 386 44.35 27.55 -16.13
N VAL A 387 43.48 28.28 -15.42
CA VAL A 387 42.04 28.00 -15.44
C VAL A 387 41.50 28.30 -16.84
N LEU A 388 40.84 27.32 -17.44
CA LEU A 388 40.35 27.38 -18.83
C LEU A 388 38.92 27.90 -18.88
N ASN A 389 38.58 28.63 -19.95
CA ASN A 389 37.18 28.92 -20.24
C ASN A 389 36.50 27.64 -20.73
N MET A 390 35.30 27.33 -20.25
CA MET A 390 34.57 26.14 -20.67
C MET A 390 34.26 26.11 -22.18
N ARG A 391 34.23 27.26 -22.85
CA ARG A 391 34.08 27.34 -24.31
C ARG A 391 35.28 26.80 -25.07
N ASP A 392 36.44 26.76 -24.45
CA ASP A 392 37.70 26.35 -25.09
C ASP A 392 37.97 24.85 -24.90
N VAL A 393 37.11 24.14 -24.17
CA VAL A 393 37.22 22.71 -23.87
C VAL A 393 36.14 21.92 -24.62
N ASP A 394 36.45 20.71 -25.08
CA ASP A 394 35.49 19.80 -25.66
C ASP A 394 35.71 18.32 -25.31
N ALA A 395 34.92 17.43 -25.92
CA ALA A 395 34.96 16.01 -25.65
C ALA A 395 36.34 15.37 -25.90
N SER A 396 37.17 15.94 -26.78
CA SER A 396 38.52 15.45 -27.05
C SER A 396 39.50 15.69 -25.89
N ASP A 397 39.19 16.64 -25.00
CA ASP A 397 39.97 16.95 -23.80
C ASP A 397 39.70 16.00 -22.63
N SER A 398 38.70 15.12 -22.77
CA SER A 398 38.26 14.18 -21.73
C SER A 398 39.35 13.18 -21.36
N GLY A 399 39.79 13.22 -20.11
CA GLY A 399 40.82 12.32 -19.59
C GLY A 399 42.25 12.69 -20.01
N ALA A 400 42.42 13.79 -20.75
CA ALA A 400 43.71 14.36 -21.09
C ALA A 400 43.95 15.66 -20.32
N LEU A 401 43.15 16.69 -20.57
CA LEU A 401 43.31 18.01 -19.95
C LEU A 401 42.42 18.17 -18.70
N CYS A 402 41.20 17.61 -18.74
CA CYS A 402 40.22 17.70 -17.67
C CYS A 402 39.33 16.44 -17.59
N GLY A 403 38.52 16.35 -16.53
CA GLY A 403 37.62 15.21 -16.33
C GLY A 403 36.50 15.12 -17.37
N PRO A 404 35.92 13.92 -17.61
CA PRO A 404 34.88 13.70 -18.62
C PRO A 404 33.65 14.61 -18.47
N LYS A 405 33.31 15.00 -17.23
CA LYS A 405 32.19 15.92 -16.98
C LYS A 405 32.45 17.31 -17.55
N ALA A 406 33.65 17.86 -17.34
CA ALA A 406 34.00 19.19 -17.83
C ALA A 406 34.12 19.20 -19.36
N ALA A 407 34.76 18.18 -19.93
CA ALA A 407 34.89 17.98 -21.37
C ALA A 407 33.52 17.88 -22.09
N ASN A 408 32.62 17.04 -21.57
CA ASN A 408 31.27 16.89 -22.13
C ASN A 408 30.41 18.16 -21.96
N LEU A 409 30.56 18.87 -20.84
CA LEU A 409 29.85 20.13 -20.64
C LEU A 409 30.38 21.24 -21.56
N GLY A 410 31.69 21.31 -21.79
CA GLY A 410 32.31 22.17 -22.81
C GLY A 410 31.83 21.85 -24.22
N GLN A 411 31.75 20.57 -24.58
CA GLN A 411 31.18 20.12 -25.85
C GLN A 411 29.71 20.58 -26.01
N LEU A 412 28.89 20.41 -24.97
CA LEU A 412 27.51 20.87 -24.97
C LEU A 412 27.42 22.38 -25.10
N LYS A 413 28.30 23.13 -24.44
CA LYS A 413 28.38 24.59 -24.54
C LYS A 413 28.76 25.06 -25.95
N LYS A 414 29.67 24.35 -26.62
CA LYS A 414 30.00 24.61 -28.04
C LYS A 414 28.81 24.35 -28.96
N MET A 415 28.05 23.28 -28.72
CA MET A 415 26.88 22.91 -29.53
C MET A 415 25.66 23.80 -29.28
N PHE A 416 25.48 24.26 -28.04
CA PHE A 416 24.32 25.03 -27.59
C PHE A 416 24.76 26.26 -26.78
N PRO A 417 25.37 27.28 -27.43
CA PRO A 417 26.00 28.40 -26.74
C PRO A 417 25.06 29.22 -25.85
N GLU A 418 23.77 29.28 -26.18
CA GLU A 418 22.79 30.10 -25.46
C GLU A 418 22.02 29.30 -24.39
N GLN A 419 22.04 27.97 -24.45
CA GLN A 419 21.24 27.10 -23.56
C GLN A 419 22.05 26.47 -22.43
N VAL A 420 23.38 26.48 -22.53
CA VAL A 420 24.28 25.97 -21.50
C VAL A 420 24.94 27.17 -20.81
N VAL A 421 25.02 27.17 -19.49
CA VAL A 421 25.61 28.28 -18.71
C VAL A 421 27.11 28.47 -19.00
N GLU A 422 27.68 29.63 -18.68
CA GLU A 422 29.13 29.82 -18.71
C GLU A 422 29.81 29.08 -17.56
N GLY A 423 31.07 28.68 -17.77
CA GLY A 423 31.82 27.94 -16.78
C GLY A 423 33.32 28.11 -16.94
N LEU A 424 34.05 27.75 -15.89
CA LEU A 424 35.49 27.64 -15.87
C LEU A 424 35.87 26.18 -15.62
N VAL A 425 36.94 25.72 -16.28
CA VAL A 425 37.44 24.35 -16.15
C VAL A 425 38.83 24.41 -15.52
N ILE A 426 39.02 23.65 -14.45
CA ILE A 426 40.29 23.51 -13.74
C ILE A 426 41.01 22.29 -14.34
N PRO A 427 42.10 22.46 -15.12
CA PRO A 427 42.82 21.34 -15.72
C PRO A 427 43.58 20.52 -14.68
N PHE A 428 43.94 19.28 -15.04
CA PHE A 428 44.68 18.37 -14.16
C PHE A 428 46.05 18.90 -13.72
N GLY A 429 46.71 19.71 -14.56
CA GLY A 429 48.02 20.28 -14.25
C GLY A 429 48.04 21.19 -13.01
N ILE A 430 46.91 21.79 -12.63
CA ILE A 430 46.80 22.59 -11.38
C ILE A 430 47.04 21.73 -10.13
N PHE A 431 46.73 20.44 -10.19
CA PHE A 431 46.85 19.51 -9.04
C PHE A 431 48.19 18.75 -9.02
N LYS A 432 49.15 19.17 -9.85
CA LYS A 432 50.47 18.54 -9.92
C LYS A 432 51.37 18.91 -8.74
N ASP A 433 51.24 20.14 -8.25
CA ASP A 433 51.92 20.68 -7.07
C ASP A 433 50.97 20.60 -5.85
#